data_AF-A0A954WCC1-F1
#
_entry.id   AF-A0A954WCC1-F1
#
_cell.length_a   1.000
_cell.length_b   1.000
_cell.length_c   1.000
_cell.angle_alpha   90.00
_cell.angle_beta   90.00
_cell.angle_gamma   90.00
#
_symmetry.space_group_name_H-M   'P 1'
#
loop_
_entity.id
_entity.type
_entity.pdbx_description
1 polymer ?
#
loop_
_entity_poly.entity_id
_entity_poly.type
_entity_poly.pdbx_seq_one_letter_code
_entity_poly.pdbx_strand_id
1 'polypeptide(L)'
;MATVFKRGGKGNRGGYYYVSWFDHTGKRRTKCAKTTDKAAAERLAAKLETEAMERRSGLIDATAEAIGEQTRRSIESHLADYEAKLQAGKRDARHVRSTLKYVRDIANAAGWETVGDIEADGVNRFAQTLNDGGKSARTIQAHLRAIKSFARWLATHRKLAHDPLASVVPPNPKANRRRERRMLLPAEWPWLRYAAENGPERFKTTGAERLLLYSTAIQTGLRSGELRSLKRGRLYLDAEPPYVTCKAGNTKNAKDARQYIQRDLANALRNHAATKTPTAHVFAMPDESDVADMLRADLADARRAWLDAAK
;
A
#
# COMPACT_ATOMS: atom_id res chain seq x y z
N MET A 1 49.18 12.16 -12.18
CA MET A 1 50.11 12.48 -11.10
C MET A 1 49.46 13.50 -10.20
N ALA A 2 49.28 13.12 -8.94
CA ALA A 2 48.69 13.93 -7.91
C ALA A 2 49.70 14.99 -7.51
N THR A 3 49.18 16.16 -7.19
CA THR A 3 49.97 17.33 -6.83
C THR A 3 49.73 17.64 -5.37
N VAL A 4 50.81 17.74 -4.60
CA VAL A 4 50.80 18.12 -3.19
C VAL A 4 51.26 19.56 -3.08
N PHE A 5 50.46 20.43 -2.46
CA PHE A 5 50.77 21.86 -2.33
C PHE A 5 50.18 22.47 -1.05
N LYS A 6 50.65 23.65 -0.65
CA LYS A 6 50.02 24.46 0.42
C LYS A 6 49.24 25.60 -0.20
N ARG A 7 48.06 25.93 0.36
CA ARG A 7 47.33 27.14 -0.01
C ARG A 7 47.91 28.34 0.75
N GLY A 8 48.07 29.49 0.10
CA GLY A 8 48.62 30.71 0.72
C GLY A 8 50.10 31.02 0.40
N GLY A 9 50.71 30.36 -0.59
CA GLY A 9 52.04 30.73 -1.10
C GLY A 9 53.20 30.49 -0.13
N LYS A 10 54.36 31.10 -0.40
CA LYS A 10 55.64 30.90 0.35
C LYS A 10 55.57 31.31 1.83
N GLY A 11 54.58 32.10 2.24
CA GLY A 11 54.40 32.58 3.62
C GLY A 11 53.71 31.60 4.56
N ASN A 12 52.98 30.59 4.05
CA ASN A 12 52.19 29.68 4.88
C ASN A 12 52.97 28.41 5.28
N ARG A 13 54.08 28.59 6.00
CA ARG A 13 54.95 27.47 6.42
C ARG A 13 54.26 26.50 7.39
N GLY A 14 53.33 26.98 8.23
CA GLY A 14 52.57 26.17 9.19
C GLY A 14 51.27 25.55 8.66
N GLY A 15 50.84 25.87 7.43
CA GLY A 15 49.57 25.39 6.89
C GLY A 15 49.57 23.91 6.51
N TYR A 16 48.39 23.31 6.52
CA TYR A 16 48.17 21.93 6.05
C TYR A 16 48.40 21.80 4.54
N TYR A 17 48.93 20.65 4.14
CA TYR A 17 49.02 20.26 2.74
C TYR A 17 47.65 19.94 2.16
N TYR A 18 47.52 20.20 0.86
CA TYR A 18 46.39 19.81 0.02
C TYR A 18 46.90 18.86 -1.05
N VAL A 19 46.10 17.84 -1.33
CA VAL A 19 46.34 16.89 -2.43
C VAL A 19 45.32 17.18 -3.52
N SER A 20 45.77 17.36 -4.75
CA SER A 20 44.91 17.40 -5.93
C SER A 20 45.25 16.27 -6.89
N TRP A 21 44.24 15.50 -7.27
CA TRP A 21 44.36 14.34 -8.15
C TRP A 21 43.20 14.29 -9.15
N PHE A 22 43.31 13.47 -10.17
CA PHE A 22 42.20 13.17 -11.08
C PHE A 22 41.49 11.90 -10.60
N ASP A 23 40.16 11.94 -10.49
CA ASP A 23 39.38 10.75 -10.15
C ASP A 23 39.24 9.80 -11.35
N HIS A 24 38.53 8.69 -11.14
CA HIS A 24 38.32 7.66 -12.16
C HIS A 24 37.50 8.17 -13.37
N THR A 25 36.76 9.27 -13.21
CA THR A 25 35.99 9.93 -14.29
C THR A 25 36.82 10.97 -15.05
N GLY A 26 38.06 11.21 -14.64
CA GLY A 26 38.91 12.26 -15.20
C GLY A 26 38.64 13.66 -14.64
N LYS A 27 37.84 13.79 -13.57
CA LYS A 27 37.57 15.08 -12.92
C LYS A 27 38.62 15.37 -11.85
N ARG A 28 39.10 16.61 -11.80
CA ARG A 28 40.07 17.05 -10.79
C ARG A 28 39.39 17.21 -9.43
N ARG A 29 39.87 16.48 -8.42
CA ARG A 29 39.47 16.60 -7.01
C ARG A 29 40.61 17.21 -6.20
N THR A 30 40.25 17.88 -5.10
CA THR A 30 41.22 18.43 -4.13
C THR A 30 40.74 18.16 -2.72
N LYS A 31 41.63 17.67 -1.85
CA LYS A 31 41.32 17.35 -0.45
C LYS A 31 42.45 17.86 0.45
N CYS A 32 42.10 18.42 1.60
CA CYS A 32 43.07 18.77 2.63
C CYS A 32 43.64 17.47 3.22
N ALA A 33 44.97 17.34 3.26
CA ALA A 33 45.66 16.20 3.85
C ALA A 33 45.63 16.22 5.39
N LYS A 34 45.22 17.34 5.99
CA LYS A 34 45.19 17.57 7.46
C LYS A 34 46.51 17.25 8.15
N THR A 35 47.62 17.38 7.43
CA THR A 35 48.97 17.18 7.95
C THR A 35 49.88 18.30 7.46
N THR A 36 50.82 18.72 8.30
CA THR A 36 51.88 19.68 8.00
C THR A 36 53.16 19.00 7.53
N ASP A 37 53.22 17.66 7.60
CA ASP A 37 54.30 16.83 7.06
C ASP A 37 54.07 16.52 5.58
N LYS A 38 55.09 16.82 4.76
CA LYS A 38 55.05 16.61 3.31
C LYS A 38 55.01 15.12 2.96
N ALA A 39 55.77 14.30 3.69
CA ALA A 39 55.88 12.86 3.40
C ALA A 39 54.54 12.14 3.67
N ALA A 40 53.85 12.49 4.77
CA ALA A 40 52.50 12.01 5.04
C ALA A 40 51.48 12.45 3.97
N ALA A 41 51.58 13.69 3.47
CA ALA A 41 50.72 14.18 2.40
C ALA A 41 51.00 13.49 1.04
N GLU A 42 52.26 13.19 0.73
CA GLU A 42 52.68 12.42 -0.45
C GLU A 42 52.17 10.97 -0.39
N ARG A 43 52.19 10.32 0.78
CA ARG A 43 51.58 8.99 0.98
C ARG A 43 50.06 9.00 0.75
N LEU A 44 49.37 10.02 1.25
CA LEU A 44 47.93 10.20 0.98
C LEU A 44 47.66 10.44 -0.51
N ALA A 45 48.52 11.20 -1.18
CA ALA A 45 48.43 11.43 -2.62
C ALA A 45 48.60 10.14 -3.43
N ALA A 46 49.62 9.34 -3.12
CA ALA A 46 49.85 8.05 -3.74
C ALA A 46 48.66 7.09 -3.53
N LYS A 47 48.08 7.06 -2.32
CA LYS A 47 46.88 6.27 -2.03
C LYS A 47 45.69 6.70 -2.89
N LEU A 48 45.41 8.00 -2.97
CA LEU A 48 44.28 8.53 -3.75
C LEU A 48 44.46 8.33 -5.27
N GLU A 49 45.69 8.38 -5.78
CA GLU A 49 45.96 8.01 -7.18
C GLU A 49 45.78 6.51 -7.41
N THR A 50 46.28 5.67 -6.51
CA THR A 50 46.14 4.21 -6.61
C THR A 50 44.68 3.82 -6.64
N GLU A 51 43.87 4.34 -5.70
CA GLU A 51 42.41 4.13 -5.66
C GLU A 51 41.68 4.65 -6.92
N ALA A 52 42.16 5.75 -7.52
CA ALA A 52 41.59 6.28 -8.77
C ALA A 52 42.00 5.42 -9.99
N MET A 53 43.21 4.86 -9.96
CA MET A 53 43.74 3.94 -10.97
C MET A 53 42.99 2.61 -10.90
N GLU A 54 42.80 2.05 -9.71
CA GLU A 54 42.04 0.81 -9.47
C GLU A 54 40.58 0.95 -9.88
N ARG A 55 39.94 2.09 -9.63
CA ARG A 55 38.58 2.38 -10.15
C ARG A 55 38.56 2.54 -11.67
N ARG A 56 39.63 3.07 -12.28
CA ARG A 56 39.72 3.24 -13.74
C ARG A 56 40.04 1.94 -14.48
N SER A 57 40.83 1.05 -13.88
CA SER A 57 41.16 -0.27 -14.41
C SER A 57 40.07 -1.32 -14.15
N GLY A 58 39.03 -0.97 -13.39
CA GLY A 58 37.92 -1.87 -13.04
C GLY A 58 38.21 -2.81 -11.88
N LEU A 59 39.35 -2.66 -11.19
CA LEU A 59 39.69 -3.40 -9.96
C LEU A 59 38.80 -2.99 -8.78
N ILE A 60 38.31 -1.74 -8.77
CA ILE A 60 37.25 -1.29 -7.86
C ILE A 60 35.99 -0.97 -8.68
N ASP A 61 34.94 -1.77 -8.51
CA ASP A 61 33.63 -1.51 -9.11
C ASP A 61 32.90 -0.39 -8.34
N ALA A 62 32.90 0.82 -8.90
CA ALA A 62 32.20 1.98 -8.35
C ALA A 62 30.70 1.72 -8.15
N THR A 63 30.11 0.80 -8.91
CA THR A 63 28.72 0.37 -8.75
C THR A 63 28.56 -0.43 -7.46
N ALA A 64 29.49 -1.36 -7.17
CA ALA A 64 29.49 -2.14 -5.95
C ALA A 64 29.71 -1.26 -4.71
N GLU A 65 30.59 -0.24 -4.81
CA GLU A 65 30.80 0.74 -3.73
C GLU A 65 29.52 1.54 -3.43
N ALA A 66 28.86 2.07 -4.47
CA ALA A 66 27.59 2.78 -4.33
C ALA A 66 26.47 1.89 -3.76
N ILE A 67 26.38 0.63 -4.18
CA ILE A 67 25.44 -0.35 -3.60
C ILE A 67 25.77 -0.56 -2.12
N GLY A 68 27.05 -0.69 -1.75
CA GLY A 68 27.49 -0.82 -0.37
C GLY A 68 27.10 0.37 0.51
N GLU A 69 27.20 1.59 0.00
CA GLU A 69 26.71 2.80 0.68
C GLU A 69 25.19 2.77 0.87
N GLN A 70 24.42 2.39 -0.16
CA GLN A 70 22.97 2.26 -0.05
C GLN A 70 22.55 1.17 0.93
N THR A 71 23.32 0.07 1.00
CA THR A 71 23.05 -1.07 1.87
C THR A 71 23.09 -0.69 3.35
N ARG A 72 24.00 0.23 3.72
CA ARG A 72 24.16 0.74 5.09
C ARG A 72 23.16 1.83 5.48
N ARG A 73 22.36 2.33 4.52
CA ARG A 73 21.30 3.31 4.84
C ARG A 73 20.13 2.60 5.53
N SER A 74 19.47 3.35 6.41
CA SER A 74 18.34 2.82 7.17
C SER A 74 17.18 2.39 6.28
N ILE A 75 16.43 1.39 6.75
CA ILE A 75 15.19 0.95 6.10
C ILE A 75 14.23 2.12 5.93
N GLU A 76 14.10 2.98 6.94
CA GLU A 76 13.15 4.10 6.89
C GLU A 76 13.51 5.16 5.83
N SER A 77 14.81 5.40 5.61
CA SER A 77 15.25 6.27 4.51
C SER A 77 14.84 5.73 3.14
N HIS A 78 14.92 4.42 2.95
CA HIS A 78 14.49 3.77 1.70
C HIS A 78 12.97 3.60 1.60
N LEU A 79 12.25 3.51 2.72
CA LEU A 79 10.79 3.49 2.74
C LEU A 79 10.20 4.83 2.29
N ALA A 80 10.84 5.97 2.61
CA ALA A 80 10.44 7.28 2.09
C ALA A 80 10.57 7.35 0.55
N ASP A 81 11.69 6.88 -0.01
CA ASP A 81 11.90 6.76 -1.45
C ASP A 81 10.84 5.82 -2.09
N TYR A 82 10.55 4.70 -1.41
CA TYR A 82 9.58 3.72 -1.88
C TYR A 82 8.15 4.26 -1.85
N GLU A 83 7.80 5.04 -0.81
CA GLU A 83 6.52 5.75 -0.72
C GLU A 83 6.34 6.71 -1.88
N ALA A 84 7.34 7.55 -2.17
CA ALA A 84 7.31 8.47 -3.31
C ALA A 84 7.06 7.73 -4.63
N LYS A 85 7.69 6.56 -4.81
CA LYS A 85 7.45 5.69 -5.97
C LYS A 85 6.01 5.16 -6.03
N LEU A 86 5.44 4.75 -4.90
CA LEU A 86 4.06 4.24 -4.86
C LEU A 86 3.05 5.36 -5.14
N GLN A 87 3.29 6.57 -4.62
CA GLN A 87 2.48 7.75 -4.87
C GLN A 87 2.55 8.21 -6.34
N ALA A 88 3.75 8.24 -6.93
CA ALA A 88 3.94 8.54 -8.36
C ALA A 88 3.19 7.54 -9.26
N GLY A 89 3.11 6.27 -8.84
CA GLY A 89 2.30 5.24 -9.49
C GLY A 89 0.79 5.37 -9.27
N LYS A 90 0.31 6.49 -8.69
CA LYS A 90 -1.10 6.79 -8.37
C LYS A 90 -1.78 5.64 -7.61
N ARG A 91 -1.05 4.99 -6.70
CA ARG A 91 -1.60 3.95 -5.83
C ARG A 91 -2.51 4.59 -4.77
N ASP A 92 -3.56 3.87 -4.42
CA ASP A 92 -4.48 4.27 -3.36
C ASP A 92 -3.75 4.50 -2.03
N ALA A 93 -4.09 5.56 -1.31
CA ALA A 93 -3.39 5.98 -0.10
C ALA A 93 -3.49 4.95 1.03
N ARG A 94 -4.60 4.22 1.14
CA ARG A 94 -4.76 3.12 2.11
C ARG A 94 -3.80 1.98 1.76
N HIS A 95 -3.67 1.64 0.48
CA HIS A 95 -2.69 0.65 0.02
C HIS A 95 -1.24 1.05 0.33
N VAL A 96 -0.85 2.30 0.12
CA VAL A 96 0.49 2.81 0.46
C VAL A 96 0.74 2.65 1.95
N ARG A 97 -0.13 3.20 2.80
CA ARG A 97 0.01 3.11 4.26
C ARG A 97 0.11 1.67 4.77
N SER A 98 -0.77 0.77 4.30
CA SER A 98 -0.73 -0.64 4.70
C SER A 98 0.57 -1.33 4.25
N THR A 99 1.05 -1.04 3.05
CA THR A 99 2.30 -1.62 2.53
C THR A 99 3.50 -1.20 3.38
N LEU A 100 3.64 0.10 3.67
CA LEU A 100 4.72 0.61 4.52
C LEU A 100 4.63 0.05 5.94
N LYS A 101 3.42 0.01 6.52
CA LYS A 101 3.19 -0.58 7.84
C LYS A 101 3.66 -2.03 7.88
N TYR A 102 3.31 -2.85 6.88
CA TYR A 102 3.71 -4.25 6.86
C TYR A 102 5.22 -4.45 6.75
N VAL A 103 5.91 -3.59 5.99
CA VAL A 103 7.38 -3.62 5.93
C VAL A 103 7.98 -3.25 7.29
N ARG A 104 7.48 -2.19 7.93
CA ARG A 104 7.92 -1.76 9.27
C ARG A 104 7.68 -2.83 10.34
N ASP A 105 6.51 -3.47 10.32
CA ASP A 105 6.18 -4.53 11.28
C ASP A 105 7.19 -5.69 11.21
N ILE A 106 7.60 -6.08 9.99
CA ILE A 106 8.59 -7.14 9.79
C ILE A 106 9.98 -6.67 10.21
N ALA A 107 10.40 -5.48 9.77
CA ALA A 107 11.71 -4.94 10.11
C ALA A 107 11.89 -4.81 11.63
N ASN A 108 10.89 -4.27 12.33
CA ASN A 108 10.91 -4.13 13.78
C ASN A 108 10.95 -5.49 14.49
N ALA A 109 10.16 -6.46 14.04
CA ALA A 109 10.14 -7.79 14.65
C ALA A 109 11.44 -8.58 14.41
N ALA A 110 12.13 -8.31 13.29
CA ALA A 110 13.39 -8.94 12.95
C ALA A 110 14.62 -8.16 13.46
N GLY A 111 14.44 -6.97 14.04
CA GLY A 111 15.52 -6.11 14.53
C GLY A 111 16.37 -5.49 13.41
N TRP A 112 15.78 -5.27 12.23
CA TRP A 112 16.50 -4.71 11.08
C TRP A 112 16.53 -3.18 11.13
N GLU A 113 17.72 -2.60 11.02
CA GLU A 113 17.91 -1.15 11.00
C GLU A 113 18.23 -0.66 9.58
N THR A 114 19.03 -1.42 8.85
CA THR A 114 19.50 -1.13 7.49
C THR A 114 18.89 -2.09 6.49
N VAL A 115 18.90 -1.72 5.20
CA VAL A 115 18.41 -2.65 4.16
C VAL A 115 19.33 -3.87 3.96
N GLY A 116 20.57 -3.80 4.43
CA GLY A 116 21.51 -4.92 4.46
C GLY A 116 21.13 -6.03 5.44
N ASP A 117 20.33 -5.71 6.46
CA ASP A 117 19.90 -6.68 7.47
C ASP A 117 18.79 -7.61 6.96
N ILE A 118 18.17 -7.28 5.81
CA ILE A 118 17.04 -8.02 5.26
C ILE A 118 17.47 -9.42 4.83
N GLU A 119 16.95 -10.43 5.53
CA GLU A 119 17.21 -11.85 5.28
C GLU A 119 15.92 -12.68 5.24
N ALA A 120 15.98 -13.84 4.56
CA ALA A 120 14.84 -14.75 4.44
C ALA A 120 14.39 -15.32 5.79
N ASP A 121 15.33 -15.63 6.68
CA ASP A 121 15.04 -16.28 7.96
C ASP A 121 14.27 -15.36 8.90
N GLY A 122 14.58 -14.06 8.92
CA GLY A 122 13.79 -13.07 9.65
C GLY A 122 12.34 -12.99 9.17
N VAL A 123 12.10 -13.08 7.86
CA VAL A 123 10.73 -13.12 7.31
C VAL A 123 10.00 -14.41 7.70
N ASN A 124 10.70 -15.54 7.67
CA ASN A 124 10.13 -16.84 8.04
C ASN A 124 9.77 -16.89 9.53
N ARG A 125 10.66 -16.40 10.42
CA ARG A 125 10.39 -16.25 11.86
C ARG A 125 9.17 -15.37 12.10
N PHE A 126 9.08 -14.21 11.44
CA PHE A 126 7.92 -13.33 11.56
C PHE A 126 6.62 -14.01 11.10
N ALA A 127 6.66 -14.75 9.99
CA ALA A 127 5.51 -15.50 9.49
C ALA A 127 5.04 -16.55 10.52
N GLN A 128 5.98 -17.24 11.17
CA GLN A 128 5.70 -18.19 12.24
C GLN A 128 5.06 -17.49 13.44
N THR A 129 5.61 -16.36 13.91
CA THR A 129 5.01 -15.57 15.00
C THR A 129 3.56 -15.16 14.71
N LEU A 130 3.26 -14.74 13.47
CA LEU A 130 1.88 -14.42 13.08
C LEU A 130 0.98 -15.66 13.06
N ASN A 131 1.51 -16.80 12.64
CA ASN A 131 0.78 -18.06 12.61
C ASN A 131 0.43 -18.54 14.03
N ASP A 132 1.40 -18.51 14.94
CA ASP A 132 1.25 -18.88 16.34
C ASP A 132 0.30 -17.92 17.07
N GLY A 133 0.35 -16.63 16.72
CA GLY A 133 -0.64 -15.62 17.13
C GLY A 133 -2.02 -15.77 16.46
N GLY A 134 -2.29 -16.89 15.79
CA GLY A 134 -3.58 -17.25 15.21
C GLY A 134 -4.00 -16.39 14.02
N LYS A 135 -3.10 -15.62 13.39
CA LYS A 135 -3.45 -14.80 12.21
C LYS A 135 -3.78 -15.69 11.01
N SER A 136 -4.61 -15.16 10.12
CA SER A 136 -5.02 -15.90 8.92
C SER A 136 -3.87 -15.96 7.90
N ALA A 137 -3.82 -17.02 7.09
CA ALA A 137 -2.89 -17.12 5.96
C ALA A 137 -2.98 -15.92 4.99
N ARG A 138 -4.16 -15.30 4.86
CA ARG A 138 -4.36 -14.07 4.06
C ARG A 138 -3.60 -12.88 4.62
N THR A 139 -3.56 -12.75 5.95
CA THR A 139 -2.84 -11.70 6.68
C THR A 139 -1.34 -11.90 6.51
N ILE A 140 -0.83 -13.11 6.79
CA ILE A 140 0.58 -13.46 6.62
C ILE A 140 1.03 -13.21 5.18
N GLN A 141 0.24 -13.65 4.19
CA GLN A 141 0.51 -13.38 2.78
C GLN A 141 0.60 -11.88 2.47
N ALA A 142 -0.23 -11.03 3.07
CA ALA A 142 -0.20 -9.59 2.83
C ALA A 142 1.13 -8.97 3.30
N HIS A 143 1.61 -9.36 4.48
CA HIS A 143 2.91 -8.95 5.01
C HIS A 143 4.05 -9.41 4.10
N LEU A 144 4.10 -10.71 3.76
CA LEU A 144 5.17 -11.29 2.94
C LEU A 144 5.21 -10.70 1.53
N ARG A 145 4.06 -10.40 0.94
CA ARG A 145 4.01 -9.72 -0.38
C ARG A 145 4.53 -8.28 -0.30
N ALA A 146 4.26 -7.56 0.78
CA ALA A 146 4.73 -6.19 0.96
C ALA A 146 6.27 -6.14 1.05
N ILE A 147 6.87 -6.95 1.93
CA ILE A 147 8.34 -6.99 2.08
C ILE A 147 9.04 -7.50 0.82
N LYS A 148 8.51 -8.54 0.15
CA LYS A 148 9.07 -9.02 -1.11
C LYS A 148 9.02 -7.97 -2.21
N SER A 149 7.95 -7.20 -2.29
CA SER A 149 7.85 -6.10 -3.26
C SER A 149 8.87 -4.99 -2.97
N PHE A 150 9.12 -4.71 -1.70
CA PHE A 150 10.14 -3.74 -1.27
C PHE A 150 11.56 -4.25 -1.55
N ALA A 151 11.91 -5.47 -1.14
CA ALA A 151 13.21 -6.09 -1.38
C ALA A 151 13.56 -6.18 -2.88
N ARG A 152 12.59 -6.60 -3.71
CA ARG A 152 12.75 -6.59 -5.16
C ARG A 152 12.99 -5.20 -5.72
N TRP A 153 12.27 -4.20 -5.21
CA TRP A 153 12.47 -2.81 -5.63
C TRP A 153 13.87 -2.31 -5.27
N LEU A 154 14.38 -2.62 -4.07
CA LEU A 154 15.74 -2.31 -3.65
C LEU A 154 16.79 -2.91 -4.60
N ALA A 155 16.66 -4.19 -4.94
CA ALA A 155 17.57 -4.86 -5.86
C ALA A 155 17.51 -4.25 -7.28
N THR A 156 16.31 -4.02 -7.80
CA THR A 156 16.11 -3.45 -9.15
C THR A 156 16.67 -2.03 -9.27
N HIS A 157 16.67 -1.26 -8.18
CA HIS A 157 17.18 0.12 -8.15
C HIS A 157 18.63 0.22 -7.68
N ARG A 158 19.37 -0.91 -7.66
CA ARG A 158 20.78 -0.97 -7.23
C ARG A 158 21.01 -0.40 -5.82
N LYS A 159 20.05 -0.63 -4.92
CA LYS A 159 20.17 -0.35 -3.48
C LYS A 159 20.62 -1.59 -2.70
N LEU A 160 20.39 -2.78 -3.27
CA LEU A 160 20.95 -4.07 -2.88
C LEU A 160 21.58 -4.73 -4.10
N ALA A 161 22.57 -5.60 -3.90
CA ALA A 161 23.22 -6.33 -4.99
C ALA A 161 22.32 -7.39 -5.62
N HIS A 162 21.45 -8.02 -4.82
CA HIS A 162 20.48 -9.03 -5.24
C HIS A 162 19.22 -8.95 -4.35
N ASP A 163 18.15 -9.66 -4.72
CA ASP A 163 16.92 -9.76 -3.91
C ASP A 163 17.08 -10.85 -2.84
N PRO A 164 17.26 -10.51 -1.55
CA PRO A 164 17.49 -11.49 -0.49
C PRO A 164 16.24 -12.34 -0.19
N LEU A 165 15.06 -11.92 -0.67
CA LEU A 165 13.79 -12.59 -0.39
C LEU A 165 13.23 -13.33 -1.61
N ALA A 166 14.05 -13.53 -2.65
CA ALA A 166 13.62 -14.21 -3.88
C ALA A 166 13.00 -15.60 -3.58
N SER A 167 13.63 -16.37 -2.69
CA SER A 167 13.24 -17.72 -2.30
C SER A 167 12.02 -17.80 -1.36
N VAL A 168 11.68 -16.73 -0.62
CA VAL A 168 10.60 -16.75 0.37
C VAL A 168 9.24 -16.98 -0.32
N VAL A 169 8.50 -18.02 0.06
CA VAL A 169 7.19 -18.32 -0.55
C VAL A 169 6.06 -17.88 0.39
N PRO A 170 5.23 -16.89 0.01
CA PRO A 170 4.07 -16.53 0.82
C PRO A 170 3.05 -17.67 0.89
N PRO A 171 2.37 -17.88 2.02
CA PRO A 171 1.37 -18.93 2.14
C PRO A 171 0.21 -18.71 1.16
N ASN A 172 -0.44 -19.79 0.73
CA ASN A 172 -1.63 -19.76 -0.11
C ASN A 172 -2.90 -19.68 0.76
N PRO A 173 -3.62 -18.54 0.81
CA PRO A 173 -4.80 -18.39 1.66
C PRO A 173 -5.98 -19.26 1.22
N LYS A 174 -5.98 -19.74 -0.02
CA LYS A 174 -7.05 -20.62 -0.51
C LYS A 174 -7.00 -22.00 0.12
N ALA A 175 -5.81 -22.48 0.50
CA ALA A 175 -5.63 -23.80 1.08
C ALA A 175 -6.19 -23.90 2.52
N ASN A 176 -6.32 -22.78 3.23
CA ASN A 176 -6.87 -22.72 4.59
C ASN A 176 -7.85 -21.55 4.72
N ARG A 177 -8.99 -21.65 4.02
CA ARG A 177 -10.01 -20.62 4.02
C ARG A 177 -10.90 -20.74 5.27
N ARG A 178 -10.61 -19.96 6.30
CA ARG A 178 -11.37 -19.97 7.58
C ARG A 178 -12.82 -19.46 7.50
N ARG A 179 -13.16 -18.66 6.49
CA ARG A 179 -14.51 -18.09 6.32
C ARG A 179 -14.97 -18.25 4.88
N GLU A 180 -15.99 -19.08 4.69
CA GLU A 180 -16.68 -19.22 3.42
C GLU A 180 -17.86 -18.25 3.36
N ARG A 181 -17.87 -17.43 2.31
CA ARG A 181 -18.95 -16.46 2.09
C ARG A 181 -19.88 -17.08 1.06
N ARG A 182 -21.16 -17.20 1.41
CA ARG A 182 -22.22 -17.60 0.49
C ARG A 182 -23.08 -16.41 0.09
N MET A 183 -23.80 -16.54 -1.02
CA MET A 183 -24.79 -15.57 -1.44
C MET A 183 -26.07 -15.68 -0.59
N LEU A 184 -26.83 -14.58 -0.53
CA LEU A 184 -28.20 -14.56 -0.03
C LEU A 184 -29.09 -15.28 -1.06
N LEU A 185 -29.86 -16.26 -0.62
CA LEU A 185 -30.75 -17.03 -1.50
C LEU A 185 -32.09 -16.30 -1.70
N PRO A 186 -32.78 -16.52 -2.84
CA PRO A 186 -34.10 -15.93 -3.07
C PRO A 186 -35.11 -16.20 -1.95
N ALA A 187 -35.08 -17.40 -1.35
CA ALA A 187 -35.94 -17.78 -0.23
C ALA A 187 -35.59 -17.06 1.10
N GLU A 188 -34.38 -16.50 1.22
CA GLU A 188 -33.94 -15.77 2.41
C GLU A 188 -34.24 -14.28 2.34
N TRP A 189 -34.44 -13.75 1.13
CA TRP A 189 -34.74 -12.34 0.92
C TRP A 189 -36.03 -11.88 1.62
N PRO A 190 -37.16 -12.62 1.60
CA PRO A 190 -38.34 -12.25 2.37
C PRO A 190 -38.08 -12.05 3.86
N TRP A 191 -37.25 -12.90 4.47
CA TRP A 191 -36.88 -12.80 5.88
C TRP A 191 -36.01 -11.58 6.17
N LEU A 192 -35.03 -11.30 5.31
CA LEU A 192 -34.21 -10.10 5.45
C LEU A 192 -35.03 -8.82 5.25
N ARG A 193 -35.96 -8.83 4.29
CA ARG A 193 -36.91 -7.73 4.08
C ARG A 193 -37.73 -7.48 5.34
N TYR A 194 -38.38 -8.52 5.85
CA TYR A 194 -39.19 -8.45 7.07
C TYR A 194 -38.38 -7.90 8.26
N ALA A 195 -37.17 -8.41 8.46
CA ALA A 195 -36.30 -7.98 9.55
C ALA A 195 -35.81 -6.52 9.40
N ALA A 196 -35.49 -6.08 8.19
CA ALA A 196 -35.11 -4.69 7.95
C ALA A 196 -36.29 -3.74 8.18
N GLU A 197 -37.48 -4.09 7.69
CA GLU A 197 -38.69 -3.25 7.77
C GLU A 197 -39.23 -3.13 9.20
N ASN A 198 -39.26 -4.23 9.95
CA ASN A 198 -39.80 -4.27 11.31
C ASN A 198 -38.72 -4.11 12.40
N GLY A 199 -37.45 -4.04 12.00
CA GLY A 199 -36.32 -3.89 12.90
C GLY A 199 -36.14 -2.45 13.38
N PRO A 200 -35.36 -2.24 14.46
CA PRO A 200 -35.08 -0.90 14.96
C PRO A 200 -34.28 -0.07 13.95
N GLU A 201 -34.18 1.23 14.20
CA GLU A 201 -33.17 2.06 13.56
C GLU A 201 -31.76 1.55 13.91
N ARG A 202 -30.87 1.50 12.92
CA ARG A 202 -29.48 1.03 13.10
C ARG A 202 -28.55 2.05 12.47
N PHE A 203 -27.54 2.49 13.22
CA PHE A 203 -26.52 3.42 12.73
C PHE A 203 -27.08 4.68 12.04
N LYS A 204 -28.17 5.23 12.60
CA LYS A 204 -28.89 6.39 12.04
C LYS A 204 -29.59 6.14 10.69
N THR A 205 -29.87 4.88 10.38
CA THR A 205 -30.56 4.46 9.15
C THR A 205 -31.83 3.69 9.50
N THR A 206 -32.97 4.21 9.04
CA THR A 206 -34.30 3.62 9.27
C THR A 206 -34.44 2.29 8.52
N GLY A 207 -35.36 1.43 8.99
CA GLY A 207 -35.62 0.14 8.34
C GLY A 207 -35.97 0.25 6.86
N ALA A 208 -36.81 1.23 6.51
CA ALA A 208 -37.19 1.52 5.13
C ALA A 208 -35.98 1.95 4.27
N GLU A 209 -35.08 2.80 4.78
CA GLU A 209 -33.87 3.19 4.05
C GLU A 209 -32.89 2.01 3.88
N ARG A 210 -32.75 1.17 4.91
CA ARG A 210 -31.94 -0.07 4.81
C ARG A 210 -32.49 -1.02 3.76
N LEU A 211 -33.81 -1.23 3.74
CA LEU A 211 -34.47 -2.09 2.76
C LEU A 211 -34.26 -1.57 1.33
N LEU A 212 -34.39 -0.26 1.13
CA LEU A 212 -34.15 0.36 -0.17
C LEU A 212 -32.69 0.25 -0.61
N LEU A 213 -31.74 0.42 0.31
CA LEU A 213 -30.32 0.20 0.06
C LEU A 213 -30.03 -1.26 -0.34
N TYR A 214 -30.54 -2.24 0.40
CA TYR A 214 -30.35 -3.67 0.10
C TYR A 214 -30.98 -4.06 -1.23
N SER A 215 -32.19 -3.59 -1.52
CA SER A 215 -32.88 -3.83 -2.79
C SER A 215 -32.09 -3.26 -3.97
N THR A 216 -31.53 -2.05 -3.80
CA THR A 216 -30.66 -1.43 -4.80
C THR A 216 -29.39 -2.26 -5.01
N ALA A 217 -28.74 -2.72 -3.94
CA ALA A 217 -27.55 -3.56 -4.04
C ALA A 217 -27.84 -4.88 -4.77
N ILE A 218 -28.97 -5.53 -4.48
CA ILE A 218 -29.37 -6.81 -5.08
C ILE A 218 -29.63 -6.66 -6.58
N GLN A 219 -30.39 -5.64 -7.01
CA GLN A 219 -30.74 -5.49 -8.42
C GLN A 219 -29.58 -4.97 -9.28
N THR A 220 -28.74 -4.11 -8.72
CA THR A 220 -27.69 -3.43 -9.49
C THR A 220 -26.32 -4.10 -9.41
N GLY A 221 -26.10 -4.95 -8.40
CA GLY A 221 -24.79 -5.55 -8.14
C GLY A 221 -23.70 -4.54 -7.74
N LEU A 222 -24.07 -3.29 -7.44
CA LEU A 222 -23.13 -2.24 -7.06
C LEU A 222 -22.45 -2.57 -5.73
N ARG A 223 -21.14 -2.30 -5.66
CA ARG A 223 -20.35 -2.47 -4.42
C ARG A 223 -20.79 -1.45 -3.38
N SER A 224 -20.58 -1.76 -2.10
CA SER A 224 -20.88 -0.83 -1.00
C SER A 224 -20.27 0.56 -1.19
N GLY A 225 -19.02 0.67 -1.68
CA GLY A 225 -18.40 1.97 -2.00
C GLY A 225 -19.06 2.69 -3.19
N GLU A 226 -19.53 1.95 -4.19
CA GLU A 226 -20.24 2.51 -5.34
C GLU A 226 -21.61 3.05 -4.91
N LEU A 227 -22.37 2.28 -4.12
CA LEU A 227 -23.64 2.68 -3.50
C LEU A 227 -23.47 3.91 -2.60
N ARG A 228 -22.43 3.93 -1.75
CA ARG A 228 -22.09 5.08 -0.90
C ARG A 228 -21.86 6.34 -1.74
N SER A 229 -21.21 6.20 -2.88
CA SER A 229 -20.91 7.31 -3.77
C SER A 229 -22.04 7.69 -4.74
N LEU A 230 -23.14 6.92 -4.75
CA LEU A 230 -24.25 7.11 -5.67
C LEU A 230 -24.95 8.43 -5.38
N LYS A 231 -25.11 9.26 -6.40
CA LYS A 231 -25.73 10.59 -6.30
C LYS A 231 -27.10 10.60 -6.94
N ARG A 232 -28.01 11.45 -6.45
CA ARG A 232 -29.37 11.59 -6.99
C ARG A 232 -29.37 11.85 -8.50
N GLY A 233 -28.48 12.70 -9.00
CA GLY A 233 -28.34 13.00 -10.42
C GLY A 233 -27.84 11.84 -11.31
N ARG A 234 -27.64 10.65 -10.73
CA ARG A 234 -27.26 9.41 -11.44
C ARG A 234 -28.39 8.39 -11.51
N LEU A 235 -29.57 8.75 -11.03
CA LEU A 235 -30.78 7.95 -11.10
C LEU A 235 -31.59 8.37 -12.34
N TYR A 236 -31.78 7.44 -13.28
CA TYR A 236 -32.55 7.65 -14.49
C TYR A 236 -33.84 6.81 -14.38
N LEU A 237 -34.72 7.28 -13.50
CA LEU A 237 -35.90 6.55 -13.04
C LEU A 237 -37.09 6.63 -14.00
N ASP A 238 -37.07 7.60 -14.92
CA ASP A 238 -38.08 7.80 -15.99
C ASP A 238 -37.69 7.15 -17.33
N ALA A 239 -36.49 6.56 -17.42
CA ALA A 239 -36.04 5.90 -18.63
C ALA A 239 -36.76 4.55 -18.83
N GLU A 240 -36.82 4.07 -20.07
CA GLU A 240 -37.36 2.75 -20.41
C GLU A 240 -36.26 1.84 -20.97
N PRO A 241 -35.79 0.81 -20.22
CA PRO A 241 -36.07 0.52 -18.81
C PRO A 241 -35.28 1.45 -17.85
N PRO A 242 -35.77 1.67 -16.60
CA PRO A 242 -35.13 2.58 -15.67
C PRO A 242 -33.76 2.05 -15.23
N TYR A 243 -32.82 2.95 -15.00
CA TYR A 243 -31.44 2.56 -14.70
C TYR A 243 -30.72 3.52 -13.74
N VAL A 244 -29.64 3.02 -13.14
CA VAL A 244 -28.68 3.81 -12.36
C VAL A 244 -27.32 3.79 -13.03
N THR A 245 -26.53 4.85 -12.82
CA THR A 245 -25.16 4.94 -13.34
C THR A 245 -24.15 5.18 -12.23
N CYS A 246 -22.98 4.53 -12.33
CA CYS A 246 -21.84 4.82 -11.47
C CYS A 246 -20.64 5.23 -12.34
N LYS A 247 -20.06 6.40 -12.03
CA LYS A 247 -18.94 6.96 -12.78
C LYS A 247 -17.67 6.12 -12.58
N ALA A 248 -16.88 5.97 -13.64
CA ALA A 248 -15.60 5.26 -13.71
C ALA A 248 -14.68 5.48 -12.49
N GLY A 249 -14.55 6.72 -11.99
CA GLY A 249 -13.68 7.06 -10.85
C GLY A 249 -14.03 6.39 -9.52
N ASN A 250 -15.27 5.89 -9.36
CA ASN A 250 -15.71 5.15 -8.16
C ASN A 250 -15.82 3.64 -8.40
N THR A 251 -15.69 3.20 -9.65
CA THR A 251 -15.70 1.78 -9.99
C THR A 251 -14.29 1.23 -9.95
N LYS A 252 -14.10 0.04 -9.35
CA LYS A 252 -12.78 -0.61 -9.29
C LYS A 252 -12.18 -0.90 -10.69
N ASN A 253 -13.01 -0.91 -11.74
CA ASN A 253 -12.64 -1.24 -13.11
C ASN A 253 -12.52 -0.01 -14.03
N ALA A 254 -12.67 1.21 -13.51
CA ALA A 254 -12.56 2.48 -14.26
C ALA A 254 -13.47 2.57 -15.51
N LYS A 255 -14.65 1.92 -15.48
CA LYS A 255 -15.64 1.96 -16.56
C LYS A 255 -16.99 2.42 -16.02
N ASP A 256 -17.69 3.25 -16.77
CA ASP A 256 -19.05 3.64 -16.43
C ASP A 256 -19.96 2.40 -16.45
N ALA A 257 -20.59 2.11 -15.33
CA ALA A 257 -21.52 1.00 -15.20
C ALA A 257 -22.95 1.54 -15.28
N ARG A 258 -23.73 1.06 -16.27
CA ARG A 258 -25.18 1.25 -16.35
C ARG A 258 -25.85 -0.02 -15.84
N GLN A 259 -26.67 0.09 -14.81
CA GLN A 259 -27.38 -1.03 -14.20
C GLN A 259 -28.88 -0.77 -14.27
N TYR A 260 -29.59 -1.65 -14.95
CA TYR A 260 -31.04 -1.59 -15.06
C TYR A 260 -31.70 -2.05 -13.77
N ILE A 261 -32.81 -1.42 -13.41
CA ILE A 261 -33.59 -1.72 -12.21
C ILE A 261 -35.05 -1.95 -12.57
N GLN A 262 -35.77 -2.62 -11.68
CA GLN A 262 -37.22 -2.82 -11.82
C GLN A 262 -37.97 -1.51 -11.54
N ARG A 263 -39.16 -1.36 -12.16
CA ARG A 263 -40.01 -0.16 -12.00
C ARG A 263 -40.37 0.11 -10.54
N ASP A 264 -40.65 -0.92 -9.75
CA ASP A 264 -40.98 -0.76 -8.32
C ASP A 264 -39.82 -0.15 -7.52
N LEU A 265 -38.60 -0.61 -7.77
CA LEU A 265 -37.40 -0.03 -7.15
C LEU A 265 -37.19 1.41 -7.63
N ALA A 266 -37.44 1.70 -8.90
CA ALA A 266 -37.33 3.05 -9.44
C ALA A 266 -38.32 4.01 -8.74
N ASN A 267 -39.56 3.59 -8.50
CA ASN A 267 -40.55 4.37 -7.76
C ASN A 267 -40.13 4.61 -6.30
N ALA A 268 -39.65 3.58 -5.61
CA ALA A 268 -39.16 3.71 -4.24
C ALA A 268 -37.96 4.67 -4.14
N LEU A 269 -37.01 4.57 -5.07
CA LEU A 269 -35.86 5.49 -5.17
C LEU A 269 -36.30 6.92 -5.48
N ARG A 270 -37.32 7.11 -6.31
CA ARG A 270 -37.88 8.43 -6.63
C ARG A 270 -38.41 9.10 -5.38
N ASN A 271 -39.21 8.38 -4.60
CA ASN A 271 -39.79 8.90 -3.35
C ASN A 271 -38.70 9.22 -2.34
N HIS A 272 -37.72 8.33 -2.16
CA HIS A 272 -36.62 8.54 -1.22
C HIS A 272 -35.70 9.71 -1.61
N ALA A 273 -35.49 9.94 -2.90
CA ALA A 273 -34.60 10.98 -3.41
C ALA A 273 -35.32 12.28 -3.80
N ALA A 274 -36.63 12.40 -3.54
CA ALA A 274 -37.47 13.50 -4.00
C ALA A 274 -36.98 14.87 -3.51
N THR A 275 -36.53 14.94 -2.25
CA THR A 275 -36.04 16.18 -1.61
C THR A 275 -34.53 16.38 -1.77
N LYS A 276 -33.83 15.49 -2.48
CA LYS A 276 -32.36 15.50 -2.59
C LYS A 276 -31.90 16.27 -3.82
N THR A 277 -30.90 17.13 -3.66
CA THR A 277 -30.26 17.84 -4.78
C THR A 277 -29.52 16.86 -5.71
N PRO A 278 -29.30 17.19 -6.99
CA PRO A 278 -28.62 16.29 -7.93
C PRO A 278 -27.22 15.81 -7.49
N THR A 279 -26.52 16.61 -6.68
CA THR A 279 -25.17 16.30 -6.18
C THR A 279 -25.18 15.56 -4.84
N ALA A 280 -26.31 15.53 -4.14
CA ALA A 280 -26.46 14.81 -2.87
C ALA A 280 -26.38 13.30 -3.05
N HIS A 281 -25.87 12.62 -2.03
CA HIS A 281 -25.82 11.17 -1.96
C HIS A 281 -27.22 10.57 -1.84
N VAL A 282 -27.47 9.47 -2.55
CA VAL A 282 -28.77 8.78 -2.52
C VAL A 282 -29.02 8.15 -1.16
N PHE A 283 -28.00 7.64 -0.48
CA PHE A 283 -28.13 7.01 0.83
C PHE A 283 -27.20 7.68 1.83
N ALA A 284 -27.67 7.89 3.06
CA ALA A 284 -26.83 8.35 4.16
C ALA A 284 -26.14 7.15 4.84
N MET A 285 -25.22 6.49 4.10
CA MET A 285 -24.61 5.25 4.58
C MET A 285 -23.63 5.51 5.75
N PRO A 286 -23.71 4.74 6.86
CA PRO A 286 -22.74 4.81 7.97
C PRO A 286 -21.35 4.30 7.52
N ASP A 287 -20.34 4.26 8.40
CA ASP A 287 -18.97 3.83 8.01
C ASP A 287 -18.93 2.46 7.29
N GLU A 288 -17.87 2.18 6.53
CA GLU A 288 -17.67 0.90 5.85
C GLU A 288 -17.80 -0.31 6.80
N SER A 289 -17.31 -0.21 8.04
CA SER A 289 -17.51 -1.28 9.05
C SER A 289 -18.95 -1.38 9.49
N ASP A 290 -19.56 -0.23 9.77
CA ASP A 290 -20.90 -0.13 10.36
C ASP A 290 -21.97 -0.64 9.40
N VAL A 291 -21.83 -0.39 8.08
CA VAL A 291 -22.72 -0.97 7.07
C VAL A 291 -22.69 -2.51 7.11
N ALA A 292 -21.52 -3.10 7.34
CA ALA A 292 -21.41 -4.55 7.43
C ALA A 292 -22.02 -5.09 8.73
N ASP A 293 -21.86 -4.38 9.85
CA ASP A 293 -22.45 -4.74 11.14
C ASP A 293 -23.98 -4.56 11.13
N MET A 294 -24.47 -3.50 10.48
CA MET A 294 -25.88 -3.26 10.22
C MET A 294 -26.54 -4.44 9.50
N LEU A 295 -25.96 -4.87 8.37
CA LEU A 295 -26.46 -6.01 7.61
C LEU A 295 -26.37 -7.33 8.42
N ARG A 296 -25.31 -7.52 9.21
CA ARG A 296 -25.20 -8.70 10.09
C ARG A 296 -26.31 -8.73 11.14
N ALA A 297 -26.65 -7.59 11.71
CA ALA A 297 -27.72 -7.50 12.71
C ALA A 297 -29.08 -7.79 12.08
N ASP A 298 -29.38 -7.23 10.90
CA ASP A 298 -30.62 -7.54 10.17
C ASP A 298 -30.68 -9.02 9.75
N LEU A 299 -29.56 -9.63 9.35
CA LEU A 299 -29.49 -11.07 9.06
C LEU A 299 -29.69 -11.95 10.30
N ALA A 300 -29.22 -11.51 11.47
CA ALA A 300 -29.45 -12.21 12.72
C ALA A 300 -30.93 -12.17 13.11
N ASP A 301 -31.58 -11.02 12.94
CA ASP A 301 -33.02 -10.85 13.17
C ASP A 301 -33.84 -11.68 12.17
N ALA A 302 -33.47 -11.67 10.89
CA ALA A 302 -34.09 -12.49 9.85
C ALA A 302 -34.02 -13.98 10.18
N ARG A 303 -32.87 -14.44 10.71
CA ARG A 303 -32.70 -15.82 11.16
C ARG A 303 -33.63 -16.16 12.33
N ARG A 304 -33.79 -15.26 13.30
CA ARG A 304 -34.71 -15.48 14.43
C ARG A 304 -36.15 -15.59 13.95
N ALA A 305 -36.60 -14.65 13.11
CA ALA A 305 -37.94 -14.67 12.54
C ALA A 305 -38.23 -15.95 11.75
N TRP A 306 -37.27 -16.41 10.94
CA TRP A 306 -37.40 -17.67 10.19
C TRP A 306 -37.52 -18.89 11.12
N LEU A 307 -36.70 -18.97 12.17
CA LEU A 307 -36.75 -20.06 13.13
C LEU A 307 -38.06 -20.07 13.94
N ASP A 308 -38.60 -18.89 14.28
CA ASP A 308 -39.84 -18.78 15.03
C ASP A 308 -41.07 -19.13 14.17
N ALA A 309 -41.05 -18.83 12.87
CA ALA A 309 -42.11 -19.24 11.95
C ALA A 309 -42.09 -20.73 11.59
N ALA A 310 -41.00 -21.44 11.91
CA ALA A 310 -40.85 -22.87 11.68
C ALA A 310 -41.21 -23.74 12.92
N LYS A 311 -41.52 -23.10 14.05
CA LYS A 311 -42.07 -23.75 15.25
C LYS A 311 -43.59 -23.78 15.17
#